data_AF-A0A1G9J075-F1
#
_entry.id   AF-A0A1G9J075-F1
#
_cell.length_a   1.000
_cell.length_b   1.000
_cell.length_c   1.000
_cell.angle_alpha   90.00
_cell.angle_beta   90.00
_cell.angle_gamma   90.00
#
_symmetry.space_group_name_H-M   'P 1'
#
loop_
_entity.id
_entity.type
_entity.pdbx_description
1 polymer ?
#
loop_
_entity_poly.entity_id
_entity_poly.type
_entity_poly.pdbx_seq_one_letter_code
_entity_poly.pdbx_strand_id
1 'polypeptide(L)'
;MENNQNFQQSFHQDFGPDFNGAQDGELYFTVTYLDTDCGRIRTESFDDAAAADRFASRCIAGEDGWAVVDAIPAKERRAAA
;
A
#
# COMPACT_ATOMS: atom_id res chain seq x y z
N MET A 1 44.48 16.27 -20.86
CA MET A 1 43.92 16.43 -19.49
C MET A 1 42.52 16.97 -19.69
N GLU A 2 41.59 16.08 -20.00
CA GLU A 2 40.20 16.46 -20.32
C GLU A 2 39.29 16.17 -19.13
N ASN A 3 39.01 17.26 -18.45
CA ASN A 3 37.86 17.64 -17.65
C ASN A 3 36.65 16.66 -17.61
N ASN A 4 36.63 15.79 -16.60
CA ASN A 4 35.49 14.91 -16.27
C ASN A 4 34.44 15.63 -15.39
N GLN A 5 33.77 16.65 -15.93
CA GLN A 5 32.75 17.44 -15.20
C GLN A 5 31.29 17.03 -15.48
N ASN A 6 31.04 16.01 -16.32
CA ASN A 6 29.68 15.71 -16.79
C ASN A 6 28.92 14.64 -15.98
N PHE A 7 29.54 14.04 -14.95
CA PHE A 7 28.95 12.89 -14.24
C PHE A 7 28.13 13.23 -12.98
N GLN A 8 27.92 14.51 -12.67
CA GLN A 8 27.25 14.91 -11.42
C GLN A 8 25.81 15.42 -11.59
N GLN A 9 25.26 15.50 -12.81
CA GLN A 9 23.96 16.15 -13.05
C GLN A 9 22.76 15.18 -13.21
N SER A 10 22.98 13.86 -13.29
CA SER A 10 21.89 12.90 -13.54
C SER A 10 21.23 12.31 -12.30
N PHE A 11 21.62 12.74 -11.09
CA PHE A 11 21.05 12.24 -9.83
C PHE A 11 19.90 13.10 -9.28
N HIS A 12 19.38 14.06 -10.06
CA HIS A 12 18.06 14.65 -9.81
C HIS A 12 16.93 13.72 -10.28
N GLN A 13 17.09 12.40 -10.11
CA GLN A 13 15.93 11.51 -10.15
C GLN A 13 15.02 11.94 -9.00
N ASP A 14 13.98 12.66 -9.40
CA ASP A 14 12.78 12.98 -8.66
C ASP A 14 12.26 11.67 -8.03
N PHE A 15 12.73 11.38 -6.81
CA PHE A 15 12.08 10.43 -5.92
C PHE A 15 10.93 11.18 -5.22
N GLY A 16 10.07 11.82 -6.02
CA GLY A 16 8.73 12.16 -5.58
C GLY A 16 7.96 10.85 -5.34
N PRO A 17 7.06 10.81 -4.34
CA PRO A 17 6.21 9.66 -4.10
C PRO A 17 5.17 9.55 -5.21
N ASP A 18 5.54 8.99 -6.37
CA ASP A 18 4.61 8.71 -7.48
C ASP A 18 3.80 7.42 -7.20
N PHE A 19 3.19 7.35 -6.02
CA PHE A 19 2.09 6.43 -5.74
C PHE A 19 0.77 6.95 -6.32
N ASN A 20 0.82 7.89 -7.27
CA ASN A 20 -0.33 8.56 -7.88
C ASN A 20 -0.68 8.06 -9.30
N GLY A 21 -0.14 6.91 -9.73
CA GLY A 21 -0.58 6.21 -10.95
C GLY A 21 -1.92 5.47 -10.81
N ALA A 22 -2.56 5.55 -9.64
CA ALA A 22 -3.80 4.87 -9.27
C ALA A 22 -5.04 5.78 -9.31
N GLN A 23 -4.97 6.91 -10.02
CA GLN A 23 -6.12 7.76 -10.25
C GLN A 23 -6.87 7.24 -11.48
N ASP A 24 -8.14 6.88 -11.30
CA ASP A 24 -9.15 6.53 -12.32
C ASP A 24 -9.33 5.02 -12.61
N GLY A 25 -9.87 4.31 -11.62
CA GLY A 25 -10.42 2.97 -11.79
C GLY A 25 -10.84 2.31 -10.48
N GLU A 26 -11.69 2.99 -9.68
CA GLU A 26 -12.28 2.53 -8.39
C GLU A 26 -11.44 1.43 -7.70
N LEU A 27 -10.28 1.79 -7.16
CA LEU A 27 -9.53 0.87 -6.31
C LEU A 27 -10.27 0.77 -4.98
N TYR A 28 -10.51 -0.45 -4.51
CA TYR A 28 -10.93 -0.68 -3.14
C TYR A 28 -9.82 -1.45 -2.42
N PHE A 29 -9.66 -1.13 -1.15
CA PHE A 29 -8.61 -1.65 -0.30
C PHE A 29 -9.23 -2.65 0.66
N THR A 30 -8.51 -3.73 0.95
CA THR A 30 -8.93 -4.67 1.99
C THR A 30 -7.81 -4.83 2.99
N VAL A 31 -8.11 -4.64 4.27
CA VAL A 31 -7.17 -4.89 5.35
C VAL A 31 -7.50 -6.23 5.98
N THR A 32 -6.60 -7.19 5.84
CA THR A 32 -6.68 -8.48 6.54
C THR A 32 -5.74 -8.45 7.72
N TYR A 33 -6.24 -8.70 8.93
CA TYR A 33 -5.49 -8.57 10.16
C TYR A 33 -5.77 -9.72 11.13
N LEU A 34 -4.81 -9.98 12.01
CA LEU A 34 -5.03 -10.85 13.17
C LEU A 34 -5.69 -10.06 14.28
N ASP A 35 -6.94 -10.41 14.58
CA ASP A 35 -7.63 -9.94 15.77
C ASP A 35 -7.06 -10.69 16.99
N THR A 36 -6.22 -10.02 17.76
CA THR A 36 -5.53 -10.59 18.92
C THR A 36 -6.47 -10.80 20.12
N ASP A 37 -7.63 -10.14 20.13
CA ASP A 37 -8.65 -10.31 21.18
C ASP A 37 -9.35 -11.67 21.08
N CYS A 38 -9.70 -12.08 19.85
CA CYS A 38 -10.36 -13.35 19.57
C CYS A 38 -9.44 -14.43 18.96
N GLY A 39 -8.20 -14.09 18.61
CA GLY A 39 -7.25 -14.98 17.92
C GLY A 39 -7.69 -15.37 16.50
N ARG A 40 -8.43 -14.51 15.82
CA ARG A 40 -9.03 -14.81 14.50
C ARG A 40 -8.55 -13.84 13.44
N ILE A 41 -8.46 -14.33 12.21
CA ILE A 41 -8.18 -13.47 11.05
C ILE A 41 -9.48 -12.78 10.64
N ARG A 42 -9.46 -11.46 10.49
CA ARG A 42 -10.59 -10.65 10.01
C ARG A 42 -10.16 -9.84 8.79
N THR A 43 -11.12 -9.52 7.94
CA THR A 43 -10.91 -8.72 6.74
C THR A 43 -11.93 -7.60 6.70
N GLU A 44 -11.46 -6.36 6.51
CA GLU A 44 -12.28 -5.16 6.42
C GLU A 44 -11.96 -4.43 5.11
N SER A 45 -12.99 -3.97 4.39
CA SER A 45 -12.86 -3.27 3.11
C SER A 45 -12.99 -1.76 3.29
N PHE A 46 -12.18 -1.00 2.57
CA PHE A 46 -12.12 0.46 2.59
C PHE A 46 -12.03 1.00 1.15
N ASP A 47 -12.69 2.12 0.86
CA ASP A 47 -12.58 2.79 -0.44
C ASP A 47 -11.37 3.73 -0.54
N ASP A 48 -10.66 3.93 0.57
CA ASP A 48 -9.55 4.89 0.69
C ASP A 48 -8.28 4.22 1.23
N ALA A 49 -7.16 4.43 0.52
CA ALA A 49 -5.87 3.85 0.86
C ALA A 49 -5.36 4.34 2.23
N ALA A 50 -5.54 5.62 2.53
CA ALA A 50 -5.08 6.21 3.78
C ALA A 50 -5.93 5.74 4.97
N ALA A 51 -7.22 5.47 4.75
CA ALA A 51 -8.06 4.84 5.76
C ALA A 51 -7.60 3.40 6.05
N ALA A 52 -7.31 2.61 5.02
CA ALA A 52 -6.82 1.24 5.14
C ALA A 52 -5.46 1.17 5.86
N ASP A 53 -4.51 2.01 5.48
CA ASP A 53 -3.18 2.10 6.10
C ASP A 53 -3.26 2.47 7.59
N ARG A 54 -4.09 3.48 7.93
CA ARG A 54 -4.31 3.87 9.33
C ARG A 54 -4.93 2.76 10.14
N PHE A 55 -5.84 1.99 9.56
CA PHE A 55 -6.45 0.85 10.23
C PHE A 55 -5.41 -0.26 10.47
N ALA A 56 -4.64 -0.62 9.45
CA ALA A 56 -3.56 -1.61 9.56
C ALA A 56 -2.54 -1.20 10.64
N SER A 57 -2.09 0.05 10.63
CA SER A 57 -1.16 0.60 11.63
C SER A 57 -1.69 0.49 13.06
N ARG A 58 -3.03 0.58 13.26
CA ARG A 58 -3.66 0.40 14.57
C ARG A 58 -3.80 -1.07 14.96
N CYS A 59 -3.99 -1.97 14.00
CA CYS A 59 -4.09 -3.42 14.25
C CYS A 59 -2.76 -4.04 14.68
N ILE A 60 -1.61 -3.47 14.30
CA ILE A 60 -0.27 -3.99 14.63
C ILE A 60 0.20 -3.54 16.04
N ALA A 61 -0.71 -3.19 16.94
CA ALA A 61 -0.35 -2.64 18.27
C ALA A 61 0.32 -3.65 19.24
N GLY A 62 0.50 -4.92 18.85
CA GLY A 62 1.11 -5.97 19.66
C GLY A 62 2.25 -6.70 18.94
N GLU A 63 3.12 -7.38 19.70
CA GLU A 63 4.33 -8.05 19.20
C GLU A 63 4.03 -9.17 18.17
N ASP A 64 2.90 -9.85 18.32
CA ASP A 64 2.42 -10.90 17.40
C ASP A 64 1.38 -10.39 16.37
N GLY A 65 1.02 -9.10 16.45
CA GLY A 65 0.00 -8.49 15.61
C GLY A 65 0.50 -8.26 14.19
N TRP A 66 -0.32 -8.60 13.21
CA TRP A 66 -0.03 -8.29 11.80
C TRP A 66 -1.28 -7.81 11.08
N ALA A 67 -1.08 -6.95 10.09
CA ALA A 67 -2.11 -6.49 9.18
C ALA A 67 -1.53 -6.35 7.78
N VAL A 68 -2.29 -6.79 6.78
CA VAL A 68 -1.95 -6.76 5.36
C VAL A 68 -2.98 -5.87 4.66
N VAL A 69 -2.50 -4.86 3.93
CA VAL A 69 -3.34 -3.99 3.11
C VAL A 69 -3.20 -4.42 1.65
N ASP A 70 -4.30 -4.88 1.07
CA ASP A 70 -4.41 -5.24 -0.34
C ASP A 70 -5.11 -4.12 -1.09
N ALA A 71 -4.55 -3.72 -2.25
CA ALA A 71 -5.12 -2.70 -3.13
C ALA A 71 -5.69 -3.38 -4.37
N ILE A 72 -7.03 -3.44 -4.46
CA ILE A 72 -7.72 -4.24 -5.47
C ILE A 72 -8.38 -3.31 -6.50
N PRO A 73 -8.03 -3.43 -7.79
CA PRO A 73 -8.72 -2.67 -8.84
C PRO A 73 -10.16 -3.18 -9.02
N ALA A 74 -11.16 -2.29 -9.05
CA ALA A 74 -12.57 -2.68 -9.30
C ALA A 74 -12.78 -3.46 -10.61
N LYS A 75 -11.83 -3.35 -11.55
CA LYS A 75 -11.77 -4.12 -12.80
C LYS A 75 -11.51 -5.63 -12.59
N GLU A 76 -11.00 -6.08 -11.45
CA GLU A 76 -10.69 -7.50 -11.18
C GLU A 76 -11.84 -8.31 -10.54
N ARG A 77 -13.10 -7.96 -10.81
CA ARG A 77 -14.25 -8.87 -10.59
C ARG A 77 -14.31 -10.04 -11.60
N ARG A 78 -13.16 -10.66 -11.93
CA ARG A 78 -13.14 -11.87 -12.77
C ARG A 78 -11.96 -12.81 -12.50
N ALA A 79 -11.89 -13.36 -11.30
CA ALA A 79 -11.25 -14.66 -11.08
C ALA A 79 -11.70 -15.30 -9.75
N ALA A 80 -12.94 -15.75 -9.68
CA ALA A 80 -13.32 -16.88 -8.83
C ALA A 80 -14.61 -17.49 -9.40
N ALA A 81 -14.47 -18.63 -10.09
CA ALA A 81 -15.55 -19.49 -10.55
C ALA A 81 -15.39 -20.85 -9.86
#